data_AF-A0A956IMH5-F1
#
_entry.id   AF-A0A956IMH5-F1
#
_cell.length_a   1.000
_cell.length_b   1.000
_cell.length_c   1.000
_cell.angle_alpha   90.00
_cell.angle_beta   90.00
_cell.angle_gamma   90.00
#
_symmetry.space_group_name_H-M   'P 1'
#
loop_
_entity.id
_entity.type
_entity.pdbx_description
1 polymer ?
#
loop_
_entity_poly.entity_id
_entity_poly.type
_entity_poly.pdbx_seq_one_letter_code
_entity_poly.pdbx_strand_id
1 'polypeptide(L)'
;MTQLALSRSSLRPRTRRHWVLVLFTLLGVLLTSSLALAKPKDRRAEVEKRMQEVVRKVLTDKVGLEDKKADKVAALLKKDREDQRKIRKEMRDARQDLKKLLDDDSNDQKAYSKAMAALRKSRDDLHKLQNKHFQQLSKELTPKQQAKLFQAMQQLQRKLRRAVRKHRRD
;
A
#
# COMPACT_ATOMS: atom_id res chain seq x y z
N MET A 1 -65.75 -17.06 0.88
CA MET A 1 -64.99 -17.74 -0.19
C MET A 1 -63.71 -16.94 -0.41
N THR A 2 -62.58 -17.42 0.16
CA THR A 2 -61.37 -17.92 -0.56
C THR A 2 -60.58 -16.82 -1.28
N GLN A 3 -59.26 -16.64 -1.19
CA GLN A 3 -58.13 -17.34 -0.57
C GLN A 3 -56.88 -16.41 -0.65
N LEU A 4 -55.90 -16.60 0.24
CA LEU A 4 -54.42 -16.74 0.04
C LEU A 4 -53.81 -16.17 -1.29
N ALA A 5 -52.64 -15.55 -1.39
CA ALA A 5 -51.35 -15.73 -0.71
C ALA A 5 -50.33 -14.65 -1.14
N LEU A 6 -49.39 -14.35 -0.24
CA LEU A 6 -47.92 -14.25 -0.42
C LEU A 6 -47.35 -13.84 -1.80
N SER A 7 -46.44 -12.85 -1.81
CA SER A 7 -45.00 -13.16 -1.83
C SER A 7 -44.13 -11.90 -1.77
N ARG A 8 -43.08 -12.00 -0.96
CA ARG A 8 -42.11 -10.96 -0.60
C ARG A 8 -40.95 -10.89 -1.61
N SER A 9 -40.35 -9.70 -1.65
CA SER A 9 -38.91 -9.42 -1.80
C SER A 9 -38.18 -9.88 -3.08
N SER A 10 -37.93 -8.93 -3.97
CA SER A 10 -36.82 -8.98 -4.92
C SER A 10 -35.66 -8.10 -4.42
N LEU A 11 -34.80 -8.68 -3.56
CA LEU A 11 -33.49 -8.12 -3.24
C LEU A 11 -32.56 -8.32 -4.45
N ARG A 12 -32.31 -7.26 -5.22
CA ARG A 12 -31.25 -7.26 -6.24
C ARG A 12 -29.87 -7.24 -5.54
N PRO A 13 -28.93 -8.13 -5.89
CA PRO A 13 -27.62 -8.20 -5.25
C PRO A 13 -26.77 -6.98 -5.64
N ARG A 14 -26.45 -6.17 -4.63
CA ARG A 14 -25.52 -5.04 -4.72
C ARG A 14 -24.09 -5.59 -4.84
N THR A 15 -23.57 -5.60 -6.06
CA THR A 15 -22.22 -6.07 -6.42
C THR A 15 -21.12 -5.28 -5.68
N ARG A 16 -20.70 -5.80 -4.53
CA ARG A 16 -19.50 -5.37 -3.80
C ARG A 16 -18.25 -5.97 -4.48
N ARG A 17 -17.78 -5.39 -5.59
CA ARG A 17 -16.55 -5.82 -6.26
C ARG A 17 -15.65 -4.67 -6.72
N HIS A 18 -15.28 -3.74 -5.83
CA HIS A 18 -14.20 -2.76 -6.12
C HIS A 18 -13.28 -2.41 -4.93
N TRP A 19 -13.13 -3.29 -3.92
CA TRP A 19 -12.30 -2.97 -2.74
C TRP A 19 -10.78 -3.20 -2.89
N VAL A 20 -10.29 -3.70 -4.04
CA VAL A 20 -8.87 -4.08 -4.20
C VAL A 20 -7.96 -2.92 -4.67
N LEU A 21 -8.48 -1.75 -5.06
CA LEU A 21 -7.69 -0.77 -5.83
C LEU A 21 -7.35 0.58 -5.16
N VAL A 22 -7.45 0.75 -3.83
CA VAL A 22 -7.09 2.04 -3.18
C VAL A 22 -6.07 1.89 -2.04
N LEU A 23 -5.25 0.85 -2.10
CA LEU A 23 -4.22 0.58 -1.09
C LEU A 23 -2.86 1.11 -1.57
N PHE A 24 -2.35 2.13 -0.86
CA PHE A 24 -0.95 2.58 -0.82
C PHE A 24 -0.45 3.71 -1.76
N THR A 25 -1.12 4.86 -1.77
CA THR A 25 -0.61 6.10 -2.41
C THR A 25 0.08 7.12 -1.48
N LEU A 26 0.30 6.85 -0.19
CA LEU A 26 0.75 7.89 0.74
C LEU A 26 1.87 7.42 1.69
N LEU A 27 3.06 7.20 1.13
CA LEU A 27 4.29 7.08 1.92
C LEU A 27 5.46 7.78 1.22
N GLY A 28 5.22 8.96 0.64
CA GLY A 28 6.20 9.68 -0.17
C GLY A 28 6.34 11.17 0.09
N VAL A 29 5.50 11.79 0.93
CA VAL A 29 5.54 13.24 1.16
C VAL A 29 5.27 13.51 2.62
N LEU A 30 6.33 13.80 3.39
CA LEU A 30 6.39 14.69 4.57
C LEU A 30 7.66 14.39 5.36
N LEU A 31 8.62 15.33 5.34
CA LEU A 31 9.57 15.66 6.41
C LEU A 31 10.57 16.71 5.88
N THR A 32 10.12 17.95 5.67
CA THR A 32 10.97 19.10 5.34
C THR A 32 10.61 20.35 6.15
N SER A 33 10.31 20.18 7.44
CA SER A 33 10.27 21.31 8.37
C SER A 33 10.84 20.91 9.74
N SER A 34 12.02 21.45 10.03
CA SER A 34 12.53 21.84 11.35
C SER A 34 12.84 20.75 12.40
N LEU A 35 14.04 20.18 12.31
CA LEU A 35 14.99 20.13 13.44
C LEU A 35 16.40 20.17 12.84
N ALA A 36 17.15 21.20 13.21
CA ALA A 36 18.53 21.40 12.81
C ALA A 36 19.44 20.33 13.46
N LEU A 37 20.48 19.95 12.71
CA LEU A 37 21.73 19.26 13.12
C LEU A 37 21.74 17.74 13.36
N ALA A 38 20.75 16.97 12.89
CA ALA A 38 20.97 15.56 12.57
C ALA A 38 21.04 15.41 11.05
N LYS A 39 22.13 14.85 10.50
CA LYS A 39 22.26 14.64 9.05
C LYS A 39 21.01 13.90 8.55
N PRO A 40 20.45 14.23 7.37
CA PRO A 40 19.19 13.66 6.87
C PRO A 40 19.21 12.12 6.76
N LYS A 41 20.40 11.50 6.80
CA LYS A 41 20.61 10.05 6.86
C LYS A 41 20.23 9.45 8.23
N ASP A 42 20.56 10.13 9.33
CA ASP A 42 20.41 9.59 10.69
C ASP A 42 18.93 9.54 11.09
N ARG A 43 18.17 10.60 10.75
CA ARG A 43 16.72 10.66 10.96
C ARG A 43 15.96 9.56 10.20
N ARG A 44 16.38 9.26 8.97
CA ARG A 44 15.75 8.20 8.15
C ARG A 44 16.03 6.81 8.73
N ALA A 45 17.27 6.56 9.13
CA ALA A 45 17.65 5.29 9.76
C ALA A 45 16.89 5.08 11.08
N GLU A 46 16.73 6.13 11.89
CA GLU A 46 15.96 6.07 13.13
C GLU A 46 14.47 5.76 12.87
N VAL A 47 13.83 6.45 11.92
CA VAL A 47 12.44 6.20 11.54
C VAL A 47 12.27 4.77 11.00
N GLU A 48 13.24 4.27 10.23
CA GLU A 48 13.20 2.90 9.73
C GLU A 48 13.26 1.88 10.87
N LYS A 49 14.16 2.07 11.85
CA LYS A 49 14.26 1.22 13.05
C LYS A 49 12.95 1.22 13.84
N ARG A 50 12.40 2.40 14.14
CA ARG A 50 11.11 2.53 14.83
C ARG A 50 9.99 1.81 14.07
N MET A 51 9.99 1.90 12.74
CA MET A 51 9.01 1.21 11.91
C MET A 51 9.19 -0.31 11.94
N GLN A 52 10.42 -0.81 11.94
CA GLN A 52 10.71 -2.24 12.08
C GLN A 52 10.22 -2.77 13.44
N GLU A 53 10.47 -2.04 14.53
CA GLU A 53 9.99 -2.40 15.87
C GLU A 53 8.46 -2.43 15.94
N VAL A 54 7.79 -1.41 15.39
CA VAL A 54 6.32 -1.37 15.35
C VAL A 54 5.77 -2.57 14.56
N VAL A 55 6.39 -2.91 13.44
CA VAL A 55 5.96 -4.05 12.62
C VAL A 55 6.18 -5.35 13.37
N ARG A 56 7.33 -5.53 14.02
CA ARG A 56 7.63 -6.70 14.83
C ARG A 56 6.61 -6.87 15.96
N LYS A 57 6.32 -5.81 16.71
CA LYS A 57 5.27 -5.80 17.74
C LYS A 57 3.89 -6.14 17.18
N VAL A 58 3.53 -5.65 16.00
CA VAL A 58 2.26 -6.01 15.36
C VAL A 58 2.22 -7.50 14.99
N LEU A 59 3.34 -8.06 14.52
CA LEU A 59 3.46 -9.47 14.17
C LEU A 59 3.34 -10.37 15.41
N THR A 60 3.99 -10.02 16.51
CA THR A 60 3.87 -10.77 17.77
C THR A 60 2.47 -10.60 18.38
N ASP A 61 2.04 -9.36 18.61
CA ASP A 61 0.89 -9.07 19.47
C ASP A 61 -0.46 -9.25 18.75
N LYS A 62 -0.52 -8.91 17.45
CA LYS A 62 -1.77 -8.95 16.69
C LYS A 62 -1.89 -10.20 15.83
N VAL A 63 -0.79 -10.65 15.24
CA VAL A 63 -0.79 -11.85 14.40
C VAL A 63 -0.58 -13.12 15.22
N GLY A 64 0.15 -13.04 16.34
CA GLY A 64 0.47 -14.19 17.19
C GLY A 64 1.58 -15.03 16.57
N LEU A 65 2.63 -14.38 16.07
CA LEU A 65 3.83 -15.07 15.58
C LEU A 65 4.86 -15.17 16.69
N GLU A 66 5.52 -16.32 16.76
CA GLU A 66 6.74 -16.51 17.56
C GLU A 66 7.87 -15.63 17.03
N ASP A 67 8.79 -15.21 17.90
CA ASP A 67 9.84 -14.23 17.57
C ASP A 67 10.62 -14.57 16.30
N LYS A 68 11.12 -15.82 16.18
CA LYS A 68 11.89 -16.25 15.00
C LYS A 68 11.08 -16.17 13.70
N LYS A 69 9.78 -16.43 13.78
CA LYS A 69 8.86 -16.38 12.63
C LYS A 69 8.44 -14.94 12.31
N ALA A 70 8.25 -14.13 13.34
CA ALA A 70 7.99 -12.70 13.22
C ALA A 70 9.16 -12.00 12.51
N ASP A 71 10.42 -12.36 12.83
CA ASP A 71 11.60 -11.78 12.20
C ASP A 71 11.69 -12.13 10.70
N LYS A 72 11.44 -13.40 10.34
CA LYS A 72 11.36 -13.82 8.92
C LYS A 72 10.29 -13.06 8.16
N VAL A 73 9.08 -12.96 8.72
CA VAL A 73 7.96 -12.26 8.10
C VAL A 73 8.22 -10.76 8.02
N ALA A 74 8.84 -10.16 9.04
CA ALA A 74 9.24 -8.76 9.02
C ALA A 74 10.25 -8.47 7.89
N ALA A 75 11.22 -9.36 7.68
CA ALA A 75 12.17 -9.25 6.57
C ALA A 75 11.48 -9.34 5.20
N LEU A 76 10.52 -10.26 5.04
CA LEU A 76 9.71 -10.36 3.81
C LEU A 76 8.91 -9.08 3.56
N LEU A 77 8.26 -8.53 4.59
CA LEU A 77 7.52 -7.27 4.50
C LEU A 77 8.43 -6.06 4.21
N LYS A 78 9.66 -6.06 4.72
CA LYS A 78 10.65 -5.03 4.42
C LYS A 78 11.01 -5.07 2.93
N LYS A 79 11.35 -6.25 2.40
CA LYS A 79 11.68 -6.44 0.99
C LYS A 79 10.54 -6.02 0.07
N ASP A 80 9.30 -6.42 0.38
CA ASP A 80 8.10 -5.98 -0.36
C ASP A 80 8.00 -4.45 -0.44
N ARG A 81 8.22 -3.74 0.67
CA ARG A 81 8.20 -2.26 0.66
C ARG A 81 9.29 -1.67 -0.23
N GLU A 82 10.50 -2.22 -0.21
CA GLU A 82 11.60 -1.76 -1.05
C GLU A 82 11.31 -1.96 -2.54
N ASP A 83 10.80 -3.13 -2.91
CA ASP A 83 10.43 -3.46 -4.29
C ASP A 83 9.25 -2.58 -4.75
N GLN A 84 8.23 -2.39 -3.92
CA GLN A 84 7.13 -1.45 -4.20
C GLN A 84 7.61 -0.01 -4.35
N ARG A 85 8.62 0.42 -3.59
CA ARG A 85 9.15 1.78 -3.66
C ARG A 85 9.76 2.07 -5.02
N LYS A 86 10.46 1.10 -5.62
CA LYS A 86 11.03 1.23 -6.97
C LYS A 86 9.93 1.42 -8.01
N ILE A 87 8.91 0.55 -8.01
CA ILE A 87 7.77 0.64 -8.94
C ILE A 87 7.01 1.96 -8.76
N ARG A 88 6.77 2.41 -7.52
CA ARG A 88 6.10 3.69 -7.27
C ARG A 88 6.91 4.89 -7.74
N LYS A 89 8.25 4.79 -7.71
CA LYS A 89 9.13 5.82 -8.29
C LYS A 89 8.89 5.92 -9.80
N GLU A 90 8.92 4.79 -10.51
CA GLU A 90 8.65 4.74 -11.96
C GLU A 90 7.27 5.30 -12.30
N MET A 91 6.23 4.93 -11.54
CA MET A 91 4.88 5.51 -11.71
C MET A 91 4.86 7.03 -11.52
N ARG A 92 5.58 7.54 -10.52
CA ARG A 92 5.60 8.97 -10.23
C ARG A 92 6.33 9.72 -11.34
N ASP A 93 7.48 9.20 -11.77
CA ASP A 93 8.29 9.81 -12.80
C ASP A 93 7.50 9.85 -14.14
N ALA A 94 6.82 8.75 -14.53
CA ALA A 94 5.94 8.74 -15.71
C ALA A 94 4.74 9.71 -15.61
N ARG A 95 4.16 9.91 -14.42
CA ARG A 95 3.12 10.93 -14.21
C ARG A 95 3.68 12.35 -14.35
N GLN A 96 4.91 12.57 -13.89
CA GLN A 96 5.57 13.86 -14.02
C GLN A 96 5.86 14.18 -15.48
N ASP A 97 6.29 13.19 -16.27
CA ASP A 97 6.50 13.35 -17.71
C ASP A 97 5.19 13.69 -18.43
N LEU A 98 4.09 12.97 -18.14
CA LEU A 98 2.77 13.32 -18.69
C LEU A 98 2.33 14.72 -18.29
N LYS A 99 2.54 15.10 -17.03
CA LYS A 99 2.21 16.44 -16.57
C LYS A 99 2.97 17.49 -17.36
N LYS A 100 4.28 17.33 -17.58
CA LYS A 100 5.08 18.27 -18.38
C LYS A 100 4.57 18.35 -19.82
N LEU A 101 4.32 17.22 -20.47
CA LEU A 101 3.81 17.20 -21.85
C LEU A 101 2.48 17.97 -21.99
N LEU A 102 1.60 17.86 -21.00
CA LEU A 102 0.34 18.60 -20.95
C LEU A 102 0.54 20.07 -20.60
N ASP A 103 1.40 20.39 -19.62
CA ASP A 103 1.70 21.77 -19.23
C ASP A 103 2.38 22.55 -20.37
N ASP A 104 3.14 21.86 -21.23
CA ASP A 104 3.84 22.42 -22.39
C ASP A 104 2.99 22.40 -23.69
N ASP A 105 1.73 21.94 -23.64
CA ASP A 105 0.86 21.72 -24.82
C ASP A 105 1.58 20.96 -25.97
N SER A 106 2.40 19.97 -25.59
CA SER A 106 3.22 19.23 -26.55
C SER A 106 2.37 18.42 -27.53
N ASN A 107 2.78 18.40 -28.80
CA ASN A 107 2.19 17.53 -29.84
C ASN A 107 2.91 16.18 -29.99
N ASP A 108 3.89 15.85 -29.15
CA ASP A 108 4.66 14.61 -29.25
C ASP A 108 3.87 13.39 -28.75
N GLN A 109 3.07 12.81 -29.65
CA GLN A 109 2.27 11.60 -29.40
C GLN A 109 3.11 10.39 -28.97
N LYS A 110 4.38 10.31 -29.40
CA LYS A 110 5.27 9.20 -29.01
C LYS A 110 5.67 9.34 -27.55
N ALA A 111 5.93 10.55 -27.07
CA ALA A 111 6.21 10.81 -25.66
C ALA A 111 5.00 10.49 -24.77
N TYR A 112 3.79 10.88 -25.16
CA TYR A 112 2.56 10.49 -24.45
C TYR A 112 2.40 8.98 -24.36
N SER A 113 2.52 8.28 -25.50
CA SER A 113 2.39 6.82 -25.57
C SER A 113 3.41 6.12 -24.66
N LYS A 114 4.67 6.57 -24.67
CA LYS A 114 5.73 6.03 -23.81
C LYS A 114 5.39 6.20 -22.32
N ALA A 115 4.97 7.39 -21.91
CA ALA A 115 4.64 7.65 -20.51
C ALA A 115 3.40 6.88 -20.04
N MET A 116 2.38 6.76 -20.89
CA MET A 116 1.19 5.92 -20.63
C MET A 116 1.54 4.43 -20.54
N ALA A 117 2.39 3.92 -21.43
CA ALA A 117 2.88 2.55 -21.39
C ALA A 117 3.65 2.27 -20.09
N ALA A 118 4.51 3.20 -19.66
CA ALA A 118 5.24 3.08 -18.40
C ALA A 118 4.29 3.02 -17.19
N LEU A 119 3.22 3.81 -17.16
CA LEU A 119 2.20 3.74 -16.12
C LEU A 119 1.47 2.40 -16.09
N ARG A 120 1.08 1.89 -17.26
CA ARG A 120 0.41 0.60 -17.38
C ARG A 120 1.32 -0.53 -16.89
N LYS A 121 2.55 -0.59 -17.39
CA LYS A 121 3.56 -1.58 -16.97
C LYS A 121 3.80 -1.53 -15.47
N SER A 122 4.00 -0.34 -14.90
CA SER A 122 4.25 -0.19 -13.47
C SER A 122 3.07 -0.70 -12.62
N ARG A 123 1.84 -0.51 -13.09
CA ARG A 123 0.64 -1.02 -12.42
C ARG A 123 0.57 -2.54 -12.49
N ASP A 124 0.87 -3.12 -13.64
CA ASP A 124 0.92 -4.58 -13.81
C ASP A 124 2.03 -5.19 -12.94
N ASP A 125 3.20 -4.56 -12.89
CA ASP A 125 4.32 -4.98 -12.05
C ASP A 125 3.96 -4.91 -10.56
N LEU A 126 3.21 -3.88 -10.13
CA LEU A 126 2.69 -3.80 -8.76
C LEU A 126 1.76 -4.98 -8.43
N HIS A 127 0.87 -5.36 -9.35
CA HIS A 127 -0.04 -6.50 -9.16
C HIS A 127 0.71 -7.84 -9.12
N LYS A 128 1.68 -8.04 -10.03
CA LYS A 128 2.54 -9.23 -10.01
C LYS A 128 3.34 -9.32 -8.70
N LEU A 129 3.89 -8.19 -8.24
CA LEU A 129 4.63 -8.10 -6.99
C LEU A 129 3.75 -8.47 -5.79
N GLN A 130 2.53 -7.93 -5.72
CA GLN A 130 1.56 -8.27 -4.67
C GLN A 130 1.24 -9.76 -4.63
N ASN A 131 0.99 -10.39 -5.77
CA ASN A 131 0.71 -11.82 -5.85
C ASN A 131 1.92 -12.65 -5.38
N LYS A 132 3.13 -12.28 -5.83
CA LYS A 132 4.37 -12.93 -5.41
C LYS A 132 4.58 -12.85 -3.90
N HIS A 133 4.37 -11.69 -3.29
CA HIS A 133 4.52 -11.56 -1.84
C HIS A 133 3.44 -12.27 -1.06
N PHE A 134 2.20 -12.30 -1.56
CA PHE A 134 1.14 -13.09 -0.96
C PHE A 134 1.51 -14.58 -0.92
N GLN A 135 2.03 -15.12 -2.03
CA GLN A 135 2.52 -16.51 -2.10
C GLN A 135 3.72 -16.77 -1.20
N GLN A 136 4.61 -15.80 -1.00
CA GLN A 136 5.74 -15.94 -0.07
C GLN A 136 5.25 -15.95 1.39
N LEU A 137 4.35 -15.05 1.74
CA LEU A 137 3.76 -14.99 3.08
C LEU A 137 2.92 -16.23 3.37
N SER A 138 2.26 -16.82 2.37
CA SER A 138 1.44 -18.01 2.59
C SER A 138 2.24 -19.27 2.90
N LYS A 139 3.53 -19.31 2.55
CA LYS A 139 4.44 -20.40 2.94
C LYS A 139 4.80 -20.34 4.41
N GLU A 140 4.86 -19.12 4.96
CA GLU A 140 5.21 -18.91 6.36
C GLU A 140 3.96 -18.90 7.25
N LEU A 141 2.83 -18.35 6.79
CA LEU A 141 1.68 -18.05 7.63
C LEU A 141 0.50 -18.97 7.38
N THR A 142 -0.17 -19.40 8.46
CA THR A 142 -1.48 -20.07 8.35
C THR A 142 -2.54 -19.10 7.80
N PRO A 143 -3.64 -19.58 7.19
CA PRO A 143 -4.72 -18.71 6.70
C PRO A 143 -5.26 -17.74 7.78
N LYS A 144 -5.37 -18.21 9.03
CA LYS A 144 -5.77 -17.36 10.17
C LYS A 144 -4.75 -16.26 10.47
N GLN A 145 -3.46 -16.57 10.43
CA GLN A 145 -2.38 -15.59 10.60
C GLN A 145 -2.33 -14.59 9.43
N GLN A 146 -2.55 -15.04 8.20
CA GLN A 146 -2.63 -14.16 7.02
C GLN A 146 -3.77 -13.14 7.16
N ALA A 147 -4.97 -13.58 7.57
CA ALA A 147 -6.11 -12.71 7.78
C ALA A 147 -5.83 -11.65 8.86
N LYS A 148 -5.26 -12.08 10.00
CA LYS A 148 -4.83 -11.17 11.09
C LYS A 148 -3.80 -10.16 10.61
N LEU A 149 -2.80 -10.60 9.85
CA LEU A 149 -1.79 -9.72 9.27
C LEU A 149 -2.41 -8.67 8.35
N PHE A 150 -3.29 -9.10 7.44
CA PHE A 150 -3.96 -8.19 6.51
C PHE A 150 -4.78 -7.12 7.25
N GLN A 151 -5.57 -7.53 8.25
CA GLN A 151 -6.34 -6.61 9.08
C GLN A 151 -5.43 -5.65 9.85
N ALA A 152 -4.37 -6.16 10.48
CA ALA A 152 -3.45 -5.35 11.27
C ALA A 152 -2.70 -4.31 10.42
N MET A 153 -2.25 -4.70 9.21
CA MET A 153 -1.58 -3.80 8.28
C MET A 153 -2.51 -2.69 7.77
N GLN A 154 -3.79 -3.01 7.47
CA GLN A 154 -4.77 -1.99 7.11
C GLN A 154 -5.00 -0.97 8.22
N GLN A 155 -5.12 -1.44 9.47
CA GLN A 155 -5.30 -0.56 10.62
C GLN A 155 -4.07 0.33 10.84
N LEU A 156 -2.86 -0.23 10.77
CA LEU A 156 -1.61 0.51 10.87
C LEU A 156 -1.53 1.60 9.78
N GLN A 157 -1.84 1.24 8.53
CA GLN A 157 -1.85 2.19 7.43
C GLN A 157 -2.86 3.33 7.64
N ARG A 158 -4.08 3.03 8.13
CA ARG A 158 -5.08 4.05 8.44
C ARG A 158 -4.60 5.00 9.54
N LYS A 159 -3.97 4.47 10.60
CA LYS A 159 -3.38 5.27 11.69
C LYS A 159 -2.27 6.19 11.15
N LEU A 160 -1.34 5.66 10.36
CA LEU A 160 -0.26 6.44 9.75
C LEU A 160 -0.82 7.55 8.84
N ARG A 161 -1.79 7.25 7.97
CA ARG A 161 -2.43 8.26 7.12
C ARG A 161 -3.09 9.39 7.92
N ARG A 162 -3.72 9.07 9.06
CA ARG A 162 -4.34 10.08 9.94
C ARG A 162 -3.29 10.95 10.62
N ALA A 163 -2.22 10.35 11.14
CA ALA A 163 -1.12 11.08 11.76
C ALA A 163 -0.46 12.07 10.77
N VAL A 164 -0.15 11.60 9.56
CA VAL A 164 0.43 12.42 8.48
C VAL A 164 -0.50 13.58 8.09
N ARG A 165 -1.82 13.33 8.02
CA ARG A 165 -2.79 14.40 7.71
C ARG A 165 -2.90 15.44 8.81
N LYS A 166 -2.79 15.05 10.08
CA LYS A 166 -2.82 15.96 11.22
C LYS A 166 -1.63 16.92 11.17
N HIS A 167 -0.41 16.38 11.05
CA HIS A 167 0.82 17.18 10.93
C HIS A 167 0.93 18.08 9.70
N ARG A 168 0.06 17.93 8.69
CA ARG A 168 0.04 18.82 7.51
C ARG A 168 -0.90 20.01 7.71
N ARG A 169 -1.81 19.95 8.69
CA ARG A 169 -2.78 21.01 8.97
C ARG A 169 -2.31 21.97 10.06
N ASP A 170 -1.40 21.51 10.90
CA ASP A 170 -0.66 22.30 11.89
C ASP A 170 0.57 22.93 11.23
#